data_AF-A0A5C6N0L2-F1
#
_entry.id   AF-A0A5C6N0L2-F1
#
_cell.length_a   1.000
_cell.length_b   1.000
_cell.length_c   1.000
_cell.angle_alpha   90.00
_cell.angle_beta   90.00
_cell.angle_gamma   90.00
#
_symmetry.space_group_name_H-M   'P 1'
#
loop_
_entity.id
_entity.type
_entity.pdbx_description
1 polymer ?
#
loop_
_entity_poly.entity_id
_entity_poly.type
_entity_poly.pdbx_seq_one_letter_code
_entity_poly.pdbx_strand_id
1 'polypeptide(L)'
;MASLPLTAKEQMMERFLIAAARGDLPQMRILLTHILSLINQTGYSGWTALMLAARNGHYNVVEALLSQSFDKLPVNSSSQTAYDIAKFWGHSHISNLLAKTDNSCSGVLPELYFCRETLDRQSDKRTDKTWLEAQQRDPNTVYLLFSNVNPMVSRCELGKSSEVQEGSWEPPAWFAVGTDEDATELLKRCRENNCFFPKSTNRNLLKYSEEEAGIVAHARSVLVWHDRYSFCPTCGSGTSLEEGGHKRRCLNSECRSLKDGYNTCNPRIDPVVVMLVVHPDRNQCLLGRKKSFPVGMFSCLVGFIEPGEAIEDAVRREVEEESGVKVGRVWYISSQPWPMPCNLMIGCLAIAISTDIRVDQNEIEEARWFTQQQTIAHKLIRYWICKNANLSYRPPLDI
;
A
#
# COMPACT_ATOMS: atom_id res chain seq x y z
N MET A 1 41.44 18.05 29.76
CA MET A 1 40.07 17.77 30.23
C MET A 1 39.88 16.26 30.17
N ALA A 2 39.66 15.60 31.30
CA ALA A 2 39.48 14.15 31.34
C ALA A 2 38.11 13.79 30.75
N SER A 3 38.08 12.98 29.69
CA SER A 3 36.86 12.46 29.09
C SER A 3 36.12 11.57 30.09
N LEU A 4 34.82 11.80 30.27
CA LEU A 4 33.93 10.90 31.03
C LEU A 4 34.06 9.46 30.49
N PRO A 5 34.06 8.43 31.35
CA PRO A 5 34.17 7.04 30.88
C PRO A 5 32.94 6.67 30.04
N LEU A 6 33.19 6.20 28.82
CA LEU A 6 32.16 5.70 27.91
C LEU A 6 31.32 4.62 28.59
N THR A 7 30.01 4.66 28.39
CA THR A 7 29.07 3.62 28.83
C THR A 7 29.41 2.28 28.18
N ALA A 8 28.99 1.17 28.78
CA ALA A 8 29.23 -0.17 28.22
C ALA A 8 28.70 -0.33 26.79
N LYS A 9 27.60 0.35 26.45
CA LYS A 9 27.03 0.40 25.09
C LYS A 9 27.92 1.16 24.12
N GLU A 10 28.44 2.33 24.52
CA GLU A 10 29.34 3.13 23.70
C GLU A 10 30.68 2.42 23.46
N GLN A 11 31.23 1.74 24.46
CA GLN A 11 32.45 0.92 24.30
C GLN A 11 32.25 -0.27 23.35
N MET A 12 31.07 -0.89 23.35
CA MET A 12 30.75 -1.96 22.41
C MET A 12 30.52 -1.43 21.00
N MET A 13 29.92 -0.25 20.86
CA MET A 13 29.78 0.42 19.58
C MET A 13 31.13 0.82 18.98
N GLU A 14 32.00 1.43 19.77
CA GLU A 14 33.34 1.79 19.31
C GLU A 14 34.10 0.55 18.84
N ARG A 15 34.02 -0.57 19.59
CA ARG A 15 34.59 -1.86 19.18
C ARG A 15 33.98 -2.37 17.87
N PHE A 16 32.68 -2.21 17.66
CA PHE A 16 31.99 -2.62 16.42
C PHE A 16 32.46 -1.80 15.21
N LEU A 17 32.57 -0.48 15.36
CA LEU A 17 33.06 0.41 14.30
C LEU A 17 34.55 0.15 13.99
N ILE A 18 35.37 -0.09 15.00
CA ILE A 18 36.78 -0.46 14.84
C ILE A 18 36.90 -1.80 14.10
N ALA A 19 36.09 -2.80 14.46
CA ALA A 19 36.08 -4.09 13.78
C ALA A 19 35.74 -3.94 12.29
N ALA A 20 34.76 -3.08 11.96
CA ALA A 20 34.40 -2.77 10.57
C ALA A 20 35.52 -2.06 9.81
N ALA A 21 36.21 -1.11 10.45
CA ALA A 21 37.36 -0.40 9.86
C ALA A 21 38.57 -1.33 9.63
N ARG A 22 38.73 -2.38 10.45
CA ARG A 22 39.81 -3.37 10.35
C ARG A 22 39.49 -4.56 9.44
N GLY A 23 38.23 -4.75 9.07
CA GLY A 23 37.82 -5.91 8.29
C GLY A 23 37.58 -7.17 9.14
N ASP A 24 37.45 -7.04 10.46
CA ASP A 24 37.31 -8.16 11.41
C ASP A 24 35.85 -8.67 11.45
N LEU A 25 35.46 -9.38 10.40
CA LEU A 25 34.14 -9.96 10.27
C LEU A 25 33.76 -10.92 11.44
N PRO A 26 34.65 -11.81 11.92
CA PRO A 26 34.36 -12.64 13.09
C PRO A 26 33.98 -11.84 14.34
N GLN A 27 34.76 -10.79 14.66
CA GLN A 27 34.46 -9.93 15.80
C GLN A 27 33.14 -9.19 15.63
N MET A 28 32.84 -8.71 14.42
CA MET A 28 31.55 -8.07 14.12
C MET A 28 30.36 -9.01 14.33
N ARG A 29 30.46 -10.27 13.88
CA ARG A 29 29.40 -11.27 14.08
C ARG A 29 29.15 -11.54 15.55
N ILE A 30 30.22 -11.67 16.36
CA ILE A 30 30.11 -11.86 17.81
C ILE A 30 29.42 -10.65 18.47
N LEU A 31 29.81 -9.42 18.10
CA LEU A 31 29.20 -8.21 18.64
C LEU A 31 27.70 -8.09 18.28
N LEU A 32 27.33 -8.46 17.05
CA LEU A 32 25.94 -8.46 16.60
C LEU A 32 25.08 -9.54 17.28
N THR A 33 25.64 -10.70 17.64
CA THR A 33 24.92 -11.71 18.42
C THR A 33 24.56 -11.25 19.82
N HIS A 34 25.33 -10.32 20.39
CA HIS A 34 25.07 -9.78 21.72
C HIS A 34 24.15 -8.54 21.68
N ILE A 35 24.29 -7.67 20.68
CA ILE A 35 23.50 -6.43 20.58
C ILE A 35 23.13 -6.12 19.13
N LEU A 36 21.91 -6.48 18.74
CA LEU A 36 21.34 -6.14 17.43
C LEU A 36 21.12 -4.64 17.23
N SER A 37 21.00 -3.85 18.31
CA SER A 37 20.81 -2.40 18.20
C SER A 37 22.03 -1.65 17.66
N LEU A 38 23.21 -2.28 17.53
CA LEU A 38 24.42 -1.68 16.94
C LEU A 38 24.30 -1.45 15.43
N ILE A 39 23.31 -2.10 14.79
CA ILE A 39 23.00 -1.96 13.37
C ILE A 39 22.62 -0.50 13.08
N ASN A 40 23.28 0.09 12.09
CA ASN A 40 23.11 1.48 11.63
C ASN A 40 23.43 2.60 12.64
N GLN A 41 24.03 2.31 13.79
CA GLN A 41 24.50 3.40 14.66
C GLN A 41 25.73 4.11 14.06
N THR A 42 25.80 5.41 14.29
CA THR A 42 26.87 6.28 13.79
C THR A 42 27.89 6.54 14.89
N GLY A 43 29.17 6.43 14.54
CA GLY A 43 30.27 6.91 15.36
C GLY A 43 30.52 8.41 15.21
N TYR A 44 31.76 8.81 15.48
CA TYR A 44 32.19 10.20 15.36
C TYR A 44 31.92 10.76 13.95
N SER A 45 31.37 11.97 13.86
CA SER A 45 31.05 12.66 12.60
C SER A 45 30.09 11.88 11.66
N GLY A 46 29.18 11.09 12.22
CA GLY A 46 28.14 10.39 11.44
C GLY A 46 28.62 9.12 10.72
N TRP A 47 29.84 8.62 11.02
CA TRP A 47 30.39 7.46 10.31
C TRP A 47 29.74 6.15 10.74
N THR A 48 29.19 5.40 9.79
CA THR A 48 28.66 4.05 10.04
C THR A 48 29.74 2.98 9.85
N ALA A 49 29.48 1.77 10.36
CA ALA A 49 30.31 0.59 10.10
C ALA A 49 30.47 0.32 8.59
N LEU A 50 29.40 0.53 7.81
CA LEU A 50 29.39 0.33 6.37
C LEU A 50 30.32 1.33 5.64
N MET A 51 30.31 2.60 6.05
CA MET A 51 31.23 3.63 5.51
C MET A 51 32.69 3.32 5.85
N LEU A 52 32.97 2.84 7.06
CA LEU A 52 34.32 2.47 7.49
C LEU A 52 34.84 1.25 6.71
N ALA A 53 34.00 0.25 6.48
CA ALA A 53 34.34 -0.91 5.66
C ALA A 53 34.55 -0.50 4.18
N ALA A 54 33.68 0.36 3.65
CA ALA A 54 33.77 0.87 2.28
C ALA A 54 35.03 1.71 2.04
N ARG A 55 35.41 2.57 2.99
CA ARG A 55 36.63 3.38 2.94
C ARG A 55 37.89 2.51 2.86
N ASN A 56 37.94 1.44 3.65
CA ASN A 56 39.13 0.61 3.81
C ASN A 56 39.17 -0.59 2.83
N GLY A 57 38.20 -0.74 1.94
CA GLY A 57 38.24 -1.79 0.92
C GLY A 57 37.81 -3.18 1.41
N HIS A 58 37.12 -3.28 2.56
CA HIS A 58 36.75 -4.56 3.17
C HIS A 58 35.47 -5.16 2.55
N TYR A 59 35.61 -5.73 1.35
CA TYR A 59 34.48 -6.28 0.57
C TYR A 59 33.64 -7.30 1.36
N ASN A 60 34.30 -8.25 2.04
CA ASN A 60 33.65 -9.30 2.84
C ASN A 60 32.81 -8.73 4.01
N VAL A 61 33.27 -7.64 4.63
CA VAL A 61 32.53 -6.94 5.67
C VAL A 61 31.36 -6.18 5.06
N VAL A 62 31.55 -5.48 3.93
CA VAL A 62 30.46 -4.79 3.24
C VAL A 62 29.36 -5.76 2.83
N GLU A 63 29.71 -6.89 2.22
CA GLU A 63 28.77 -7.94 1.81
C GLU A 63 28.02 -8.53 3.02
N ALA A 64 28.73 -8.83 4.11
CA ALA A 64 28.11 -9.34 5.32
C ALA A 64 27.17 -8.32 5.97
N LEU A 65 27.53 -7.04 6.00
CA LEU A 65 26.68 -5.96 6.50
C LEU A 65 25.41 -5.82 5.65
N LEU A 66 25.54 -5.81 4.32
CA LEU A 66 24.38 -5.73 3.42
C LEU A 66 23.43 -6.93 3.60
N SER A 67 23.96 -8.14 3.78
CA SER A 67 23.14 -9.35 4.04
C SER A 67 22.30 -9.28 5.33
N GLN A 68 22.64 -8.38 6.26
CA GLN A 68 21.96 -8.20 7.55
C GLN A 68 20.99 -7.01 7.55
N SER A 69 20.55 -6.54 6.37
CA SER A 69 19.64 -5.38 6.21
C SER A 69 20.21 -4.07 6.77
N PHE A 70 21.53 -3.87 6.70
CA PHE A 70 22.14 -2.58 7.00
C PHE A 70 21.74 -1.54 5.95
N ASP A 71 21.42 -0.34 6.41
CA ASP A 71 21.02 0.75 5.52
C ASP A 71 22.27 1.32 4.83
N LYS A 72 22.22 1.43 3.50
CA LYS A 72 23.29 1.96 2.67
C LYS A 72 23.17 3.45 2.37
N LEU A 73 22.05 4.06 2.77
CA LEU A 73 21.69 5.45 2.50
C LEU A 73 22.22 6.49 3.49
N PRO A 74 22.50 6.19 4.78
CA PRO A 74 22.98 7.21 5.71
C PRO A 74 24.21 7.94 5.19
N VAL A 75 24.30 9.24 5.51
CA VAL A 75 25.43 10.11 5.14
C VAL A 75 26.21 10.57 6.37
N ASN A 76 27.53 10.71 6.24
CA ASN A 76 28.36 11.30 7.30
C ASN A 76 28.20 12.84 7.34
N SER A 77 28.88 13.52 8.27
CA SER A 77 28.86 14.99 8.36
C SER A 77 29.37 15.73 7.11
N SER A 78 30.01 15.02 6.17
CA SER A 78 30.42 15.53 4.85
C SER A 78 29.42 15.19 3.73
N SER A 79 28.21 14.74 4.09
CA SER A 79 27.16 14.33 3.15
C SER A 79 27.55 13.18 2.22
N GLN A 80 28.43 12.28 2.65
CA GLN A 80 28.88 11.14 1.85
C GLN A 80 28.23 9.84 2.31
N THR A 81 27.66 9.09 1.37
CA THR A 81 27.21 7.71 1.59
C THR A 81 28.39 6.73 1.55
N ALA A 82 28.17 5.47 1.96
CA ALA A 82 29.16 4.41 1.78
C ALA A 82 29.54 4.20 0.30
N TYR A 83 28.59 4.42 -0.63
CA TYR A 83 28.84 4.36 -2.07
C TYR A 83 29.79 5.46 -2.53
N ASP A 84 29.54 6.71 -2.11
CA ASP A 84 30.39 7.86 -2.47
C ASP A 84 31.80 7.69 -1.96
N ILE A 85 31.94 7.16 -0.74
CA ILE A 85 33.22 6.81 -0.13
C ILE A 85 33.92 5.72 -0.94
N ALA A 86 33.26 4.60 -1.24
CA ALA A 86 33.85 3.53 -2.04
C ALA A 86 34.33 4.03 -3.41
N LYS A 87 33.54 4.88 -4.07
CA LYS A 87 33.87 5.48 -5.36
C LYS A 87 35.05 6.45 -5.26
N PHE A 88 35.07 7.32 -4.25
CA PHE A 88 36.16 8.27 -4.02
C PHE A 88 37.50 7.57 -3.76
N TRP A 89 37.50 6.48 -3.00
CA TRP A 89 38.70 5.71 -2.67
C TRP A 89 39.08 4.67 -3.74
N GLY A 90 38.36 4.60 -4.86
CA GLY A 90 38.69 3.72 -6.00
C GLY A 90 38.33 2.24 -5.80
N HIS A 91 37.48 1.91 -4.82
CA HIS A 91 37.07 0.54 -4.53
C HIS A 91 35.92 0.09 -5.45
N SER A 92 36.21 -0.05 -6.74
CA SER A 92 35.22 -0.33 -7.80
C SER A 92 34.33 -1.55 -7.51
N HIS A 93 34.87 -2.61 -6.91
CA HIS A 93 34.10 -3.81 -6.55
C HIS A 93 33.06 -3.52 -5.47
N ILE A 94 33.41 -2.67 -4.49
CA ILE A 94 32.54 -2.26 -3.40
C ILE A 94 31.52 -1.23 -3.88
N SER A 95 31.94 -0.25 -4.68
CA SER A 95 31.01 0.72 -5.26
C SER A 95 29.99 0.02 -6.16
N ASN A 96 30.39 -1.00 -6.93
CA ASN A 96 29.46 -1.80 -7.72
C ASN A 96 28.53 -2.64 -6.84
N LEU A 97 29.03 -3.21 -5.74
CA LEU A 97 28.20 -3.93 -4.77
C LEU A 97 27.16 -3.01 -4.10
N LEU A 98 27.55 -1.78 -3.74
CA LEU A 98 26.66 -0.79 -3.14
C LEU A 98 25.70 -0.15 -4.17
N ALA A 99 26.15 -0.01 -5.43
CA ALA A 99 25.36 0.47 -6.56
C ALA A 99 24.33 -0.54 -7.06
N LYS A 100 24.60 -1.84 -6.90
CA LYS A 100 23.55 -2.85 -7.06
C LYS A 100 22.47 -2.48 -6.05
N THR A 101 21.37 -1.92 -6.54
CA THR A 101 20.10 -1.93 -5.82
C THR A 101 19.90 -3.37 -5.39
N ASP A 102 19.89 -3.59 -4.08
CA ASP A 102 19.48 -4.86 -3.54
C ASP A 102 18.08 -5.14 -4.12
N ASN A 103 18.01 -6.01 -5.13
CA ASN A 103 16.83 -6.86 -5.32
C ASN A 103 16.63 -7.78 -4.09
N SER A 104 17.55 -7.74 -3.12
CA SER A 104 17.47 -8.25 -1.74
C SER A 104 16.83 -7.29 -0.74
N CYS A 105 16.57 -6.03 -1.11
CA CYS A 105 15.46 -5.25 -0.59
C CYS A 105 14.29 -5.43 -1.55
N SER A 106 13.92 -6.69 -1.77
CA SER A 106 12.51 -7.03 -1.66
C SER A 106 12.06 -6.83 -0.21
N GLY A 107 12.12 -5.57 0.25
CA GLY A 107 10.92 -5.01 0.81
C GLY A 107 9.92 -5.08 -0.33
N VAL A 108 9.34 -6.27 -0.54
CA VAL A 108 8.03 -6.40 -1.13
C VAL A 108 7.27 -5.34 -0.36
N LEU A 109 6.96 -4.20 -1.00
CA LEU A 109 5.80 -3.42 -0.59
C LEU A 109 4.79 -4.52 -0.34
N PRO A 110 4.40 -4.77 0.93
CA PRO A 110 3.64 -5.98 1.25
C PRO A 110 2.54 -6.06 0.22
N GLU A 111 2.34 -7.21 -0.43
CA GLU A 111 1.56 -7.24 -1.66
C GLU A 111 0.23 -6.50 -1.42
N LEU A 112 0.08 -5.37 -2.11
CA LEU A 112 -0.98 -4.43 -1.79
C LEU A 112 -2.26 -5.05 -2.32
N TYR A 113 -3.14 -5.40 -1.39
CA TYR A 113 -4.36 -6.13 -1.72
C TYR A 113 -5.25 -5.27 -2.63
N PHE A 114 -5.95 -5.84 -3.61
CA PHE A 114 -6.68 -5.08 -4.66
C PHE A 114 -5.82 -4.30 -5.68
N CYS A 115 -4.49 -4.24 -5.54
CA CYS A 115 -3.64 -3.49 -6.48
C CYS A 115 -3.12 -4.33 -7.65
N ARG A 116 -3.08 -5.65 -7.50
CA ARG A 116 -2.45 -6.52 -8.50
C ARG A 116 -3.33 -6.62 -9.74
N GLU A 117 -2.89 -5.97 -10.81
CA GLU A 117 -3.52 -6.03 -12.11
C GLU A 117 -2.86 -7.14 -12.94
N THR A 118 -3.61 -8.19 -13.23
CA THR A 118 -3.18 -9.31 -14.09
C THR A 118 -3.70 -9.19 -15.52
N LEU A 119 -4.61 -8.25 -15.78
CA LEU A 119 -5.23 -8.02 -17.07
C LEU A 119 -4.75 -6.71 -17.69
N ASP A 120 -4.45 -6.72 -18.99
CA ASP A 120 -4.36 -5.47 -19.74
C ASP A 120 -5.78 -4.90 -19.92
N ARG A 121 -5.98 -3.66 -19.48
CA ARG A 121 -7.26 -2.97 -19.48
C ARG A 121 -7.76 -2.58 -20.88
N GLN A 122 -6.89 -2.62 -21.90
CA GLN A 122 -7.22 -2.46 -23.32
C GLN A 122 -8.26 -1.35 -23.58
N SER A 123 -7.99 -0.14 -23.07
CA SER A 123 -8.98 0.94 -23.06
C SER A 123 -9.37 1.42 -24.46
N ASP A 124 -8.48 1.24 -25.45
CA ASP A 124 -8.72 1.50 -26.86
C ASP A 124 -9.85 0.62 -27.44
N LYS A 125 -10.05 -0.59 -26.89
CA LYS A 125 -11.11 -1.51 -27.33
C LYS A 125 -12.50 -1.15 -26.83
N ARG A 126 -12.62 -0.27 -25.84
CA ARG A 126 -13.91 0.07 -25.21
C ARG A 126 -14.90 0.70 -26.18
N THR A 127 -14.43 1.43 -27.19
CA THR A 127 -15.27 2.04 -28.23
C THR A 127 -15.54 1.12 -29.42
N ASP A 128 -14.80 0.01 -29.55
CA ASP A 128 -14.92 -0.93 -30.66
C ASP A 128 -16.05 -1.93 -30.41
N LYS A 129 -17.26 -1.56 -30.86
CA LYS A 129 -18.46 -2.39 -30.71
C LYS A 129 -18.31 -3.75 -31.39
N THR A 130 -17.66 -3.80 -32.55
CA THR A 130 -17.50 -5.05 -33.31
C THR A 130 -16.58 -6.00 -32.57
N TRP A 131 -15.48 -5.52 -32.01
CA TRP A 131 -14.59 -6.31 -31.17
C TRP A 131 -15.29 -6.79 -29.90
N LEU A 132 -16.00 -5.91 -29.19
CA LEU A 132 -16.72 -6.27 -27.96
C LEU A 132 -17.76 -7.37 -28.21
N GLU A 133 -18.58 -7.23 -29.26
CA GLU A 133 -19.57 -8.24 -29.62
C GLU A 133 -18.94 -9.57 -30.07
N ALA A 134 -17.76 -9.53 -30.71
CA ALA A 134 -17.03 -10.74 -31.08
C ALA A 134 -16.53 -11.47 -29.83
N GLN A 135 -15.89 -10.75 -28.91
CA GLN A 135 -15.41 -11.32 -27.65
C GLN A 135 -16.56 -11.87 -26.79
N GLN A 136 -17.73 -11.22 -26.77
CA GLN A 136 -18.88 -11.72 -26.02
C GLN A 136 -19.38 -13.09 -26.51
N ARG A 137 -19.14 -13.42 -27.79
CA ARG A 137 -19.52 -14.71 -28.41
C ARG A 137 -18.39 -15.73 -28.39
N ASP A 138 -17.16 -15.32 -28.02
CA ASP A 138 -16.01 -16.22 -27.95
C ASP A 138 -16.17 -17.18 -26.75
N PRO A 139 -16.09 -18.51 -26.96
CA PRO A 139 -16.22 -19.48 -25.88
C PRO A 139 -15.09 -19.41 -24.83
N ASN A 140 -13.96 -18.76 -25.14
CA ASN A 140 -12.85 -18.59 -24.20
C ASN A 140 -13.05 -17.38 -23.28
N THR A 141 -14.01 -16.49 -23.56
CA THR A 141 -14.26 -15.29 -22.77
C THR A 141 -14.70 -15.63 -21.35
N VAL A 142 -14.07 -14.98 -20.37
CA VAL A 142 -14.34 -15.17 -18.95
C VAL A 142 -15.35 -14.13 -18.47
N TYR A 143 -16.38 -14.59 -17.75
CA TYR A 143 -17.41 -13.73 -17.17
C TYR A 143 -17.38 -13.77 -15.65
N LEU A 144 -17.22 -12.59 -15.03
CA LEU A 144 -17.41 -12.40 -13.60
C LEU A 144 -18.84 -11.95 -13.33
N LEU A 145 -19.62 -12.83 -12.71
CA LEU A 145 -21.03 -12.56 -12.40
C LEU A 145 -21.15 -11.85 -11.05
N PHE A 146 -21.97 -10.79 -11.03
CA PHE A 146 -22.29 -10.04 -9.82
C PHE A 146 -23.80 -9.94 -9.62
N SER A 147 -24.28 -10.26 -8.41
CA SER A 147 -25.66 -10.02 -7.98
C SER A 147 -25.66 -8.99 -6.85
N ASN A 148 -26.40 -7.90 -6.99
CA ASN A 148 -26.39 -6.77 -6.05
C ASN A 148 -24.96 -6.33 -5.70
N VAL A 149 -24.11 -6.15 -6.73
CA VAL A 149 -22.67 -5.81 -6.63
C VAL A 149 -21.80 -6.77 -5.79
N ASN A 150 -22.28 -7.99 -5.53
CA ASN A 150 -21.50 -9.06 -4.91
C ASN A 150 -21.04 -10.05 -5.97
N PRO A 151 -19.73 -10.37 -6.04
CA PRO A 151 -19.23 -11.37 -6.98
C PRO A 151 -19.72 -12.77 -6.61
N MET A 152 -19.97 -13.58 -7.63
CA MET A 152 -20.18 -15.02 -7.47
C MET A 152 -18.87 -15.69 -7.05
N VAL A 153 -18.93 -16.60 -6.08
CA VAL A 153 -17.78 -17.37 -5.59
C VAL A 153 -18.08 -18.86 -5.57
N SER A 154 -17.07 -19.67 -5.87
CA SER A 154 -17.14 -21.13 -5.75
C SER A 154 -16.81 -21.58 -4.31
N ARG A 155 -17.50 -22.62 -3.83
CA ARG A 155 -17.17 -23.35 -2.60
C ARG A 155 -16.04 -24.33 -2.90
N CYS A 156 -14.83 -23.83 -3.16
CA CYS A 156 -13.64 -24.68 -3.17
C CYS A 156 -12.98 -24.68 -1.79
N GLU A 157 -12.68 -25.88 -1.28
CA GLU A 157 -11.70 -26.04 -0.20
C GLU A 157 -10.35 -25.53 -0.69
N LEU A 158 -9.64 -24.74 0.14
CA LEU A 158 -8.30 -24.26 -0.17
C LEU A 158 -7.41 -25.43 -0.58
N GLY A 159 -6.86 -25.42 -1.81
CA GLY A 159 -5.78 -26.35 -2.15
C GLY A 159 -5.61 -26.81 -3.59
N LYS A 160 -6.34 -26.30 -4.59
CA LYS A 160 -6.02 -26.57 -5.99
C LYS A 160 -5.99 -25.27 -6.80
N SER A 161 -4.80 -24.68 -6.90
CA SER A 161 -4.48 -23.79 -8.01
C SER A 161 -4.57 -24.60 -9.30
N SER A 162 -5.48 -24.24 -10.20
CA SER A 162 -5.48 -24.78 -11.56
C SER A 162 -4.13 -24.41 -12.19
N GLU A 163 -3.33 -25.41 -12.57
CA GLU A 163 -2.13 -25.17 -13.38
C GLU A 163 -2.56 -24.51 -14.69
N VAL A 164 -2.13 -23.27 -14.90
CA VAL A 164 -2.27 -22.59 -16.19
C VAL A 164 -1.31 -23.30 -17.14
N GLN A 165 -1.84 -24.00 -18.15
CA GLN A 165 -1.01 -24.55 -19.21
C GLN A 165 -0.38 -23.39 -19.98
N GLU A 166 0.96 -23.33 -19.97
CA GLU A 166 1.75 -22.43 -20.82
C GLU A 166 1.59 -22.85 -22.30
N GLY A 167 0.57 -22.31 -22.95
CA GLY A 167 0.44 -22.27 -24.40
C GLY A 167 0.51 -20.83 -24.89
N SER A 168 0.98 -20.61 -26.12
CA SER A 168 1.06 -19.30 -26.78
C SER A 168 -0.31 -18.76 -27.21
N TRP A 169 -1.27 -18.77 -26.30
CA TRP A 169 -2.61 -18.25 -26.51
C TRP A 169 -2.66 -16.82 -25.99
N GLU A 170 -3.23 -15.91 -26.78
CA GLU A 170 -3.61 -14.60 -26.25
C GLU A 170 -4.55 -14.82 -25.06
N PRO A 171 -4.34 -14.12 -23.93
CA PRO A 171 -5.18 -14.31 -22.75
C PRO A 171 -6.64 -13.97 -23.09
N PRO A 172 -7.62 -14.71 -22.55
CA PRO A 172 -9.02 -14.50 -22.88
C PRO A 172 -9.50 -13.11 -22.46
N ALA A 173 -10.52 -12.58 -23.12
CA ALA A 173 -11.20 -11.36 -22.68
C ALA A 173 -12.01 -11.60 -21.39
N TRP A 174 -12.08 -10.60 -20.51
CA TRP A 174 -12.82 -10.68 -19.26
C TRP A 174 -13.92 -9.62 -19.20
N PHE A 175 -15.14 -10.02 -18.87
CA PHE A 175 -16.27 -9.10 -18.67
C PHE A 175 -16.87 -9.27 -17.27
N ALA A 176 -17.19 -8.16 -16.62
CA ALA A 176 -17.99 -8.15 -15.41
C ALA A 176 -19.45 -7.86 -15.76
N VAL A 177 -20.36 -8.69 -15.26
CA VAL A 177 -21.80 -8.57 -15.52
C VAL A 177 -22.54 -8.43 -14.21
N GLY A 178 -23.10 -7.24 -13.99
CA GLY A 178 -24.01 -6.97 -12.88
C GLY A 178 -25.46 -7.24 -13.26
N THR A 179 -26.22 -7.83 -12.35
CA THR A 179 -27.64 -8.14 -12.54
C THR A 179 -28.40 -7.98 -11.22
N ASP A 180 -29.64 -7.50 -11.35
CA ASP A 180 -30.61 -7.35 -10.26
C ASP A 180 -31.49 -8.61 -10.10
N GLU A 181 -31.26 -9.63 -10.95
CA GLU A 181 -31.95 -10.90 -10.84
C GLU A 181 -31.64 -11.60 -9.50
N ASP A 182 -32.63 -12.34 -8.99
CA ASP A 182 -32.45 -13.14 -7.78
C ASP A 182 -31.26 -14.10 -7.95
N ALA A 183 -30.36 -14.07 -6.96
CA ALA A 183 -29.14 -14.88 -6.95
C ALA A 183 -29.42 -16.38 -7.14
N THR A 184 -30.56 -16.88 -6.66
CA THR A 184 -30.96 -18.28 -6.80
C THR A 184 -31.34 -18.61 -8.24
N GLU A 185 -32.01 -17.71 -8.95
CA GLU A 185 -32.38 -17.88 -10.35
C GLU A 185 -31.17 -17.81 -11.27
N LEU A 186 -30.22 -16.89 -11.00
CA LEU A 186 -28.95 -16.82 -11.72
C LEU A 186 -28.14 -18.11 -11.57
N LEU A 187 -28.01 -18.64 -10.35
CA LEU A 187 -27.28 -19.89 -10.11
C LEU A 187 -27.92 -21.08 -10.83
N LYS A 188 -29.26 -21.16 -10.86
CA LYS A 188 -29.98 -22.19 -11.64
C LYS A 188 -29.67 -22.11 -13.14
N ARG A 189 -29.61 -20.89 -13.70
CA ARG A 189 -29.28 -20.67 -15.12
C ARG A 189 -27.84 -21.05 -15.44
N CYS A 190 -26.91 -20.70 -14.56
CA CYS A 190 -25.49 -21.03 -14.72
C CYS A 190 -25.20 -22.53 -14.51
N ARG A 191 -26.12 -23.30 -13.91
CA ARG A 191 -25.94 -24.73 -13.54
C ARG A 191 -24.73 -24.97 -12.61
N GLU A 192 -24.27 -23.93 -11.92
CA GLU A 192 -23.11 -23.94 -11.04
C GLU A 192 -23.54 -24.26 -9.61
N ASN A 193 -23.74 -25.55 -9.32
CA ASN A 193 -24.24 -26.00 -8.01
C ASN A 193 -23.26 -25.73 -6.84
N ASN A 194 -21.99 -25.46 -7.15
CA ASN A 194 -20.96 -25.18 -6.14
C ASN A 194 -20.69 -23.69 -5.93
N CYS A 195 -21.43 -22.80 -6.60
CA CYS A 195 -21.25 -21.36 -6.50
C CYS A 195 -22.32 -20.71 -5.60
N PHE A 196 -21.99 -19.55 -5.03
CA PHE A 196 -22.92 -18.72 -4.28
C PHE A 196 -22.52 -17.25 -4.32
N PHE A 197 -23.46 -16.37 -3.98
CA PHE A 197 -23.20 -14.94 -3.80
C PHE A 197 -23.10 -14.62 -2.30
N PRO A 198 -21.99 -14.04 -1.81
CA PRO A 198 -21.83 -13.71 -0.40
C PRO A 198 -22.85 -12.64 0.04
N LYS A 199 -23.58 -12.89 1.13
CA LYS A 199 -24.55 -11.92 1.70
C LYS A 199 -23.90 -10.73 2.43
N SER A 200 -22.62 -10.86 2.82
CA SER A 200 -21.87 -9.80 3.50
C SER A 200 -20.76 -9.28 2.59
N THR A 201 -20.82 -7.98 2.29
CA THR A 201 -20.07 -7.29 1.24
C THR A 201 -18.59 -7.07 1.57
N ASN A 202 -18.25 -6.53 2.75
CA ASN A 202 -16.92 -5.91 2.91
C ASN A 202 -15.81 -6.87 3.38
N ARG A 203 -16.11 -7.81 4.28
CA ARG A 203 -15.07 -8.71 4.85
C ARG A 203 -14.73 -9.91 3.98
N ASN A 204 -15.64 -10.30 3.09
CA ASN A 204 -15.42 -11.43 2.19
C ASN A 204 -14.53 -11.04 0.99
N LEU A 205 -14.51 -9.76 0.60
CA LEU A 205 -13.58 -9.27 -0.44
C LEU A 205 -12.11 -9.48 -0.05
N LEU A 206 -11.78 -9.52 1.24
CA LEU A 206 -10.43 -9.79 1.73
C LEU A 206 -10.07 -11.28 1.74
N LYS A 207 -10.91 -12.18 1.22
CA LYS A 207 -10.65 -13.63 1.20
C LYS A 207 -10.06 -14.12 -0.12
N TYR A 208 -10.17 -13.36 -1.20
CA TYR A 208 -9.59 -13.69 -2.50
C TYR A 208 -8.07 -13.75 -2.47
N SER A 209 -7.49 -14.38 -3.48
CA SER A 209 -6.09 -14.14 -3.82
C SER A 209 -5.91 -12.66 -4.21
N GLU A 210 -4.69 -12.15 -4.20
CA GLU A 210 -4.44 -10.75 -4.54
C GLU A 210 -4.71 -10.42 -6.00
N GLU A 211 -4.44 -11.38 -6.89
CA GLU A 211 -4.74 -11.30 -8.32
C GLU A 211 -6.25 -11.17 -8.57
N GLU A 212 -7.03 -12.08 -7.98
CA GLU A 212 -8.50 -12.05 -8.07
C GLU A 212 -9.06 -10.77 -7.42
N ALA A 213 -8.49 -10.36 -6.30
CA ALA A 213 -8.92 -9.17 -5.58
C ALA A 213 -8.81 -7.91 -6.47
N GLY A 214 -7.70 -7.73 -7.20
CA GLY A 214 -7.53 -6.59 -8.10
C GLY A 214 -8.60 -6.51 -9.18
N ILE A 215 -8.86 -7.63 -9.86
CA ILE A 215 -9.90 -7.71 -10.89
C ILE A 215 -11.29 -7.43 -10.29
N VAL A 216 -11.61 -8.06 -9.15
CA VAL A 216 -12.90 -7.86 -8.45
C VAL A 216 -13.07 -6.42 -7.99
N ALA A 217 -12.00 -5.76 -7.52
CA ALA A 217 -12.05 -4.37 -7.09
C ALA A 217 -12.40 -3.44 -8.24
N HIS A 218 -11.79 -3.64 -9.41
CA HIS A 218 -12.13 -2.86 -10.61
C HIS A 218 -13.58 -3.12 -11.04
N ALA A 219 -13.95 -4.38 -11.26
CA ALA A 219 -15.29 -4.77 -11.67
C ALA A 219 -16.38 -4.21 -10.74
N ARG A 220 -16.22 -4.43 -9.44
CA ARG A 220 -17.19 -3.98 -8.43
C ARG A 220 -17.30 -2.45 -8.39
N SER A 221 -16.19 -1.71 -8.50
CA SER A 221 -16.24 -0.24 -8.46
C SER A 221 -17.05 0.35 -9.62
N VAL A 222 -16.88 -0.21 -10.83
CA VAL A 222 -17.67 0.21 -12.02
C VAL A 222 -19.15 -0.19 -11.88
N LEU A 223 -19.43 -1.40 -11.39
CA LEU A 223 -20.81 -1.86 -11.20
C LEU A 223 -21.55 -1.08 -10.11
N VAL A 224 -20.88 -0.71 -9.01
CA VAL A 224 -21.47 0.16 -7.98
C VAL A 224 -21.75 1.56 -8.53
N TRP A 225 -20.88 2.07 -9.40
CA TRP A 225 -21.16 3.32 -10.09
C TRP A 225 -22.42 3.19 -10.97
N HIS A 226 -22.59 2.10 -11.72
CA HIS A 226 -23.80 1.88 -12.50
C HIS A 226 -25.08 1.81 -11.66
N ASP A 227 -25.03 1.12 -10.52
CA ASP A 227 -26.13 0.99 -9.57
C ASP A 227 -26.62 2.36 -9.08
N ARG A 228 -25.69 3.28 -8.79
CA ARG A 228 -26.00 4.58 -8.16
C ARG A 228 -26.15 5.76 -9.12
N TYR A 229 -25.64 5.66 -10.34
CA TYR A 229 -25.55 6.77 -11.30
C TYR A 229 -26.40 6.55 -12.56
N SER A 230 -27.61 5.99 -12.39
CA SER A 230 -28.54 5.73 -13.49
C SER A 230 -29.14 7.01 -14.14
N PHE A 231 -29.06 8.14 -13.45
CA PHE A 231 -29.56 9.43 -13.93
C PHE A 231 -28.42 10.44 -14.11
N CYS A 232 -28.59 11.35 -15.07
CA CYS A 232 -27.62 12.38 -15.39
C CYS A 232 -27.54 13.42 -14.27
N PRO A 233 -26.37 13.64 -13.64
CA PRO A 233 -26.22 14.64 -12.58
C PRO A 233 -26.47 16.09 -13.03
N THR A 234 -26.45 16.34 -14.35
CA THR A 234 -26.62 17.67 -14.91
C THR A 234 -28.08 18.07 -15.13
N CYS A 235 -28.94 17.13 -15.53
CA CYS A 235 -30.33 17.45 -15.93
C CYS A 235 -31.38 16.48 -15.38
N GLY A 236 -30.98 15.42 -14.65
CA GLY A 236 -31.89 14.44 -14.08
C GLY A 236 -32.47 13.42 -15.07
N SER A 237 -32.22 13.54 -16.38
CA SER A 237 -32.67 12.55 -17.37
C SER A 237 -31.97 11.20 -17.21
N GLY A 238 -32.58 10.12 -17.70
CA GLY A 238 -31.96 8.79 -17.73
C GLY A 238 -30.65 8.77 -18.55
N THR A 239 -29.86 7.73 -18.33
CA THR A 239 -28.56 7.53 -19.00
C THR A 239 -28.41 6.11 -19.54
N SER A 240 -27.70 5.96 -20.66
CA SER A 240 -27.32 4.67 -21.25
C SER A 240 -25.84 4.36 -21.05
N LEU A 241 -25.48 3.08 -20.98
CA LEU A 241 -24.09 2.61 -20.93
C LEU A 241 -23.43 2.74 -22.31
N GLU A 242 -22.18 3.20 -22.33
CA GLU A 242 -21.30 3.25 -23.51
C GLU A 242 -19.88 2.79 -23.12
N GLU A 243 -18.99 2.70 -24.11
CA GLU A 243 -17.55 2.44 -23.94
C GLU A 243 -17.23 1.21 -23.07
N GLY A 244 -17.83 0.05 -23.39
CA GLY A 244 -17.61 -1.19 -22.63
C GLY A 244 -18.08 -1.14 -21.16
N GLY A 245 -18.94 -0.18 -20.81
CA GLY A 245 -19.38 0.06 -19.44
C GLY A 245 -18.56 1.15 -18.72
N HIS A 246 -17.56 1.76 -19.33
CA HIS A 246 -16.78 2.84 -18.72
C HIS A 246 -17.35 4.23 -18.98
N LYS A 247 -18.54 4.34 -19.59
CA LYS A 247 -19.20 5.63 -19.81
C LYS A 247 -20.71 5.54 -19.65
N ARG A 248 -21.30 6.63 -19.17
CA ARG A 248 -22.75 6.86 -19.18
C ARG A 248 -23.09 8.09 -20.01
N ARG A 249 -23.88 7.90 -21.06
CA ARG A 249 -24.38 8.98 -21.92
C ARG A 249 -25.78 9.40 -21.49
N CYS A 250 -26.02 10.71 -21.39
CA CYS A 250 -27.35 11.25 -21.11
C CYS A 250 -28.30 11.01 -22.30
N LEU A 251 -29.55 10.64 -22.03
CA LEU A 251 -30.56 10.44 -23.06
C LEU A 251 -31.19 11.75 -23.57
N ASN A 252 -30.96 12.87 -22.89
CA ASN A 252 -31.41 14.19 -23.34
C ASN A 252 -30.39 14.80 -24.30
N SER A 253 -30.77 14.95 -25.58
CA SER A 253 -29.91 15.46 -26.66
C SER A 253 -29.41 16.89 -26.43
N GLU A 254 -30.15 17.69 -25.66
CA GLU A 254 -29.81 19.08 -25.38
C GLU A 254 -28.96 19.23 -24.09
N CYS A 255 -28.65 18.12 -23.42
CA CYS A 255 -27.90 18.17 -22.17
C CYS A 255 -26.45 18.61 -22.40
N ARG A 256 -26.01 19.62 -21.64
CA ARG A 256 -24.61 20.10 -21.69
C ARG A 256 -23.59 19.00 -21.37
N SER A 257 -23.97 17.95 -20.64
CA SER A 257 -23.07 16.81 -20.34
C SER A 257 -22.68 15.99 -21.56
N LEU A 258 -23.32 16.20 -22.72
CA LEU A 258 -22.98 15.55 -23.98
C LEU A 258 -21.81 16.21 -24.71
N LYS A 259 -21.36 17.37 -24.26
CA LYS A 259 -20.12 18.00 -24.74
C LYS A 259 -18.92 17.36 -24.05
N ASP A 260 -17.77 17.39 -24.69
CA ASP A 260 -16.55 16.78 -24.13
C ASP A 260 -16.04 17.51 -22.88
N GLY A 261 -15.36 16.78 -22.00
CA GLY A 261 -14.66 17.32 -20.83
C GLY A 261 -15.42 17.28 -19.51
N TYR A 262 -16.64 16.76 -19.45
CA TYR A 262 -17.36 16.57 -18.18
C TYR A 262 -17.08 15.20 -17.55
N ASN A 263 -16.82 15.18 -16.24
CA ASN A 263 -16.64 13.94 -15.48
C ASN A 263 -17.96 13.17 -15.22
N THR A 264 -19.12 13.80 -15.45
CA THR A 264 -20.44 13.23 -15.13
C THR A 264 -20.75 11.93 -15.87
N CYS A 265 -20.03 11.64 -16.95
CA CYS A 265 -20.18 10.45 -17.75
C CYS A 265 -19.20 9.33 -17.38
N ASN A 266 -18.22 9.56 -16.49
CA ASN A 266 -17.15 8.61 -16.17
C ASN A 266 -17.34 7.97 -14.78
N PRO A 267 -16.78 6.77 -14.53
CA PRO A 267 -16.73 6.17 -13.21
C PRO A 267 -16.08 7.10 -12.18
N ARG A 268 -16.64 7.10 -10.97
CA ARG A 268 -16.13 7.91 -9.85
C ARG A 268 -15.07 7.15 -9.07
N ILE A 269 -14.02 7.87 -8.66
CA ILE A 269 -13.01 7.40 -7.70
C ILE A 269 -12.88 8.48 -6.63
N ASP A 270 -13.09 8.11 -5.37
CA ASP A 270 -12.99 9.02 -4.23
C ASP A 270 -11.60 8.86 -3.56
N PRO A 271 -10.72 9.87 -3.65
CA PRO A 271 -9.40 9.81 -3.02
C PRO A 271 -9.53 9.95 -1.49
N VAL A 272 -8.86 9.05 -0.77
CA VAL A 272 -8.93 8.95 0.69
C VAL A 272 -7.51 8.82 1.24
N VAL A 273 -7.08 9.74 2.10
CA VAL A 273 -5.80 9.60 2.80
C VAL A 273 -5.92 8.65 3.97
N VAL A 274 -4.94 7.78 4.15
CA VAL A 274 -4.78 6.95 5.36
C VAL A 274 -3.38 7.15 5.89
N MET A 275 -3.26 7.60 7.13
CA MET A 275 -2.01 8.16 7.65
C MET A 275 -1.54 7.45 8.91
N LEU A 276 -0.30 6.95 8.86
CA LEU A 276 0.45 6.56 10.05
C LEU A 276 1.18 7.80 10.59
N VAL A 277 0.69 8.34 11.71
CA VAL A 277 1.29 9.51 12.34
C VAL A 277 2.26 9.05 13.41
N VAL A 278 3.54 9.41 13.25
CA VAL A 278 4.62 9.08 14.18
C VAL A 278 4.79 10.22 15.17
N HIS A 279 4.93 9.85 16.44
CA HIS A 279 5.19 10.79 17.53
C HIS A 279 6.56 11.50 17.36
N PRO A 280 6.76 12.74 17.84
CA PRO A 280 8.02 13.46 17.67
C PRO A 280 9.28 12.71 18.14
N ASP A 281 9.14 11.86 19.17
CA ASP A 281 10.23 11.03 19.72
C ASP A 281 10.53 9.76 18.90
N ARG A 282 9.75 9.51 17.84
CA ARG A 282 9.85 8.38 16.92
C ARG A 282 9.68 6.98 17.54
N ASN A 283 9.11 6.88 18.74
CA ASN A 283 8.91 5.61 19.44
C ASN A 283 7.44 5.15 19.50
N GLN A 284 6.51 6.04 19.10
CA GLN A 284 5.08 5.78 19.13
C GLN A 284 4.40 6.22 17.83
N CYS A 285 3.21 5.67 17.58
CA CYS A 285 2.31 6.13 16.52
C CYS A 285 0.91 6.42 17.06
N LEU A 286 0.21 7.34 16.40
CA LEU A 286 -1.17 7.69 16.72
C LEU A 286 -2.10 6.69 16.02
N LEU A 287 -3.02 6.11 16.78
CA LEU A 287 -4.12 5.32 16.23
C LEU A 287 -5.45 5.75 16.86
N GLY A 288 -6.51 5.67 16.07
CA GLY A 288 -7.88 6.00 16.48
C GLY A 288 -8.84 4.82 16.32
N ARG A 289 -10.04 4.92 16.89
CA ARG A 289 -11.14 3.97 16.68
C ARG A 289 -12.48 4.67 16.57
N LYS A 290 -13.36 4.16 15.70
CA LYS A 290 -14.78 4.58 15.61
C LYS A 290 -15.64 3.73 16.55
N LYS A 291 -16.78 4.27 17.00
CA LYS A 291 -17.75 3.54 17.86
C LYS A 291 -18.23 2.22 17.24
N SER A 292 -18.30 2.17 15.91
CA SER A 292 -18.70 0.98 15.14
C SER A 292 -17.62 -0.11 15.07
N PHE A 293 -16.38 0.19 15.45
CA PHE A 293 -15.29 -0.79 15.41
C PHE A 293 -15.43 -1.79 16.55
N PRO A 294 -15.09 -3.08 16.33
CA PRO A 294 -14.99 -4.06 17.40
C PRO A 294 -14.18 -3.52 18.58
N VAL A 295 -14.57 -3.88 19.80
CA VAL A 295 -13.91 -3.43 21.03
C VAL A 295 -12.42 -3.78 20.97
N GLY A 296 -11.57 -2.80 21.29
CA GLY A 296 -10.12 -2.95 21.26
C GLY A 296 -9.47 -2.83 19.88
N MET A 297 -10.24 -2.69 18.80
CA MET A 297 -9.70 -2.42 17.46
C MET A 297 -9.42 -0.92 17.31
N PHE A 298 -8.16 -0.60 17.01
CA PHE A 298 -7.68 0.70 16.57
C PHE A 298 -7.22 0.61 15.12
N SER A 299 -7.01 1.74 14.46
CA SER A 299 -6.47 1.83 13.11
C SER A 299 -5.80 3.19 12.90
N CYS A 300 -5.06 3.34 11.81
CA CYS A 300 -4.68 4.66 11.29
C CYS A 300 -5.93 5.53 11.08
N LEU A 301 -5.76 6.83 11.27
CA LEU A 301 -6.77 7.83 10.92
C LEU A 301 -6.92 7.88 9.40
N VAL A 302 -8.11 8.26 8.93
CA VAL A 302 -8.47 8.16 7.51
C VAL A 302 -9.54 9.17 7.14
N GLY A 303 -9.39 9.81 5.99
CA GLY A 303 -10.30 10.87 5.57
C GLY A 303 -10.31 11.16 4.09
N PHE A 304 -11.38 11.77 3.61
CA PHE A 304 -11.52 12.12 2.19
C PHE A 304 -10.69 13.37 1.88
N ILE A 305 -10.08 13.41 0.70
CA ILE A 305 -9.46 14.65 0.21
C ILE A 305 -10.56 15.59 -0.27
N GLU A 306 -10.49 16.85 0.14
CA GLU A 306 -11.44 17.88 -0.27
C GLU A 306 -11.07 18.56 -1.61
N PRO A 307 -12.04 19.16 -2.34
CA PRO A 307 -11.75 19.90 -3.56
C PRO A 307 -10.74 21.03 -3.36
N GLY A 308 -9.64 21.00 -4.11
CA GLY A 308 -8.58 22.00 -4.02
C GLY A 308 -7.48 21.68 -2.99
N GLU A 309 -7.58 20.52 -2.32
CA GLU A 309 -6.64 20.09 -1.30
C GLU A 309 -5.53 19.19 -1.87
N ALA A 310 -4.29 19.39 -1.41
CA ALA A 310 -3.20 18.45 -1.68
C ALA A 310 -3.29 17.23 -0.73
N ILE A 311 -2.63 16.11 -1.08
CA ILE A 311 -2.60 14.91 -0.24
C ILE A 311 -2.09 15.24 1.17
N GLU A 312 -1.01 16.03 1.24
CA GLU A 312 -0.37 16.41 2.49
C GLU A 312 -1.26 17.31 3.34
N ASP A 313 -2.07 18.15 2.70
CA ASP A 313 -2.98 19.06 3.40
C ASP A 313 -4.16 18.28 3.99
N ALA A 314 -4.72 17.34 3.23
CA ALA A 314 -5.75 16.42 3.73
C ALA A 314 -5.25 15.61 4.93
N VAL A 315 -4.02 15.10 4.88
CA VAL A 315 -3.41 14.40 6.02
C VAL A 315 -3.32 15.31 7.25
N ARG A 316 -2.93 16.58 7.09
CA ARG A 316 -2.83 17.51 8.23
C ARG A 316 -4.20 17.86 8.80
N ARG A 317 -5.15 18.20 7.93
CA ARG A 317 -6.52 18.56 8.31
C ARG A 317 -7.19 17.42 9.06
N GLU A 318 -7.23 16.22 8.47
CA GLU A 318 -7.91 15.06 9.05
C GLU A 318 -7.32 14.63 10.40
N VAL A 319 -5.99 14.69 10.55
CA VAL A 319 -5.36 14.38 11.86
C VAL A 319 -5.71 15.43 12.90
N GLU A 320 -5.73 16.72 12.54
CA GLU A 320 -6.08 17.79 13.47
C GLU A 320 -7.58 17.77 13.83
N GLU A 321 -8.46 17.48 12.88
CA GLU A 321 -9.91 17.35 13.08
C GLU A 321 -10.26 16.17 14.00
N GLU A 322 -9.80 14.95 13.68
CA GLU A 322 -10.21 13.76 14.43
C GLU A 322 -9.52 13.68 15.82
N SER A 323 -8.29 14.20 15.95
CA SER A 323 -7.45 13.97 17.15
C SER A 323 -6.87 15.21 17.82
N GLY A 324 -6.96 16.40 17.21
CA GLY A 324 -6.33 17.62 17.69
C GLY A 324 -4.80 17.66 17.55
N VAL A 325 -4.17 16.60 17.04
CA VAL A 325 -2.72 16.52 16.84
C VAL A 325 -2.33 17.27 15.57
N LYS A 326 -1.31 18.11 15.67
CA LYS A 326 -0.74 18.84 14.52
C LYS A 326 0.36 18.03 13.89
N VAL A 327 0.41 18.08 12.57
CA VAL A 327 1.35 17.30 11.77
C VAL A 327 2.19 18.22 10.88
N GLY A 328 3.48 17.94 10.80
CA GLY A 328 4.42 18.67 9.94
C GLY A 328 4.60 17.99 8.59
N ARG A 329 5.72 17.27 8.44
CA ARG A 329 6.09 16.60 7.18
C ARG A 329 5.24 15.36 6.94
N VAL A 330 4.84 15.16 5.69
CA VAL A 330 4.03 14.04 5.19
C VAL A 330 4.77 13.41 4.02
N TRP A 331 4.80 12.08 3.95
CA TRP A 331 5.34 11.32 2.82
C TRP A 331 4.31 10.32 2.32
N TYR A 332 4.15 10.25 1.01
CA TYR A 332 3.44 9.16 0.35
C TYR A 332 4.24 7.85 0.48
N ILE A 333 3.53 6.74 0.72
CA ILE A 333 4.08 5.40 0.84
C ILE A 333 3.57 4.52 -0.30
N SER A 334 2.25 4.42 -0.45
CA SER A 334 1.60 3.54 -1.42
C SER A 334 0.13 3.93 -1.62
N SER A 335 -0.49 3.40 -2.67
CA SER A 335 -1.93 3.55 -2.92
C SER A 335 -2.61 2.20 -3.06
N GLN A 336 -3.85 2.10 -2.59
CA GLN A 336 -4.64 0.88 -2.64
C GLN A 336 -6.07 1.15 -3.09
N PRO A 337 -6.57 0.51 -4.16
CA PRO A 337 -7.98 0.51 -4.46
C PRO A 337 -8.76 -0.10 -3.29
N TRP A 338 -9.83 0.55 -2.89
CA TRP A 338 -10.74 0.05 -1.87
C TRP A 338 -12.16 0.10 -2.40
N PRO A 339 -12.66 -1.02 -2.96
CA PRO A 339 -13.94 -1.08 -3.63
C PRO A 339 -15.08 -1.10 -2.60
N MET A 340 -15.16 -0.10 -1.71
CA MET A 340 -16.21 0.06 -0.71
C MET A 340 -16.57 1.56 -0.52
N PRO A 341 -17.32 2.17 -1.46
CA PRO A 341 -17.74 1.61 -2.75
C PRO A 341 -16.68 1.76 -3.86
N CYS A 342 -15.98 2.90 -3.92
CA CYS A 342 -15.10 3.29 -5.03
C CYS A 342 -13.97 4.22 -4.54
N ASN A 343 -13.26 3.83 -3.49
CA ASN A 343 -12.24 4.67 -2.88
C ASN A 343 -10.84 4.32 -3.41
N LEU A 344 -9.96 5.31 -3.49
CA LEU A 344 -8.52 5.11 -3.64
C LEU A 344 -7.85 5.51 -2.32
N MET A 345 -7.38 4.53 -1.57
CA MET A 345 -6.66 4.77 -0.32
C MET A 345 -5.24 5.21 -0.65
N ILE A 346 -4.80 6.32 -0.07
CA ILE A 346 -3.50 6.94 -0.29
C ILE A 346 -2.77 6.90 1.05
N GLY A 347 -1.87 5.92 1.16
CA GLY A 347 -1.06 5.67 2.34
C GLY A 347 0.01 6.71 2.54
N CYS A 348 -0.05 7.38 3.69
CA CYS A 348 0.92 8.39 4.07
C CYS A 348 1.57 8.06 5.42
N LEU A 349 2.83 8.46 5.55
CA LEU A 349 3.52 8.56 6.83
C LEU A 349 3.62 10.04 7.19
N ALA A 350 3.41 10.39 8.45
CA ALA A 350 3.50 11.78 8.87
C ALA A 350 4.17 11.94 10.24
N ILE A 351 4.85 13.06 10.49
CA ILE A 351 5.45 13.36 11.80
C ILE A 351 4.59 14.39 12.52
N ALA A 352 4.13 14.04 13.72
CA ALA A 352 3.45 14.98 14.59
C ALA A 352 4.42 16.07 15.10
N ILE A 353 3.91 17.27 15.27
CA ILE A 353 4.61 18.43 15.86
C ILE A 353 3.94 18.90 17.16
N SER A 354 2.80 18.31 17.53
CA SER A 354 2.20 18.38 18.86
C SER A 354 1.84 16.98 19.36
N THR A 355 1.57 16.85 20.66
CA THR A 355 1.34 15.54 21.30
C THR A 355 0.03 15.44 22.05
N ASP A 356 -0.59 16.59 22.37
CA ASP A 356 -1.87 16.65 23.07
C ASP A 356 -2.99 16.14 22.18
N ILE A 357 -3.72 15.13 22.66
CA ILE A 357 -4.85 14.55 21.96
C ILE A 357 -6.14 15.19 22.46
N ARG A 358 -6.97 15.66 21.53
CA ARG A 358 -8.32 16.17 21.74
C ARG A 358 -9.23 15.56 20.68
N VAL A 359 -9.95 14.52 21.07
CA VAL A 359 -10.76 13.73 20.15
C VAL A 359 -12.06 14.45 19.79
N ASP A 360 -12.39 14.52 18.50
CA ASP A 360 -13.77 14.81 18.08
C ASP A 360 -14.65 13.57 18.24
N GLN A 361 -15.51 13.61 19.25
CA GLN A 361 -16.42 12.54 19.64
C GLN A 361 -17.58 12.32 18.66
N ASN A 362 -17.75 13.19 17.66
CA ASN A 362 -18.68 13.00 16.56
C ASN A 362 -18.14 11.99 15.53
N GLU A 363 -16.81 11.91 15.36
CA GLU A 363 -16.18 11.10 14.32
C GLU A 363 -15.56 9.81 14.86
N ILE A 364 -14.70 9.94 15.89
CA ILE A 364 -14.00 8.83 16.50
C ILE A 364 -14.29 8.78 18.00
N GLU A 365 -14.24 7.58 18.57
CA GLU A 365 -14.49 7.35 20.00
C GLU A 365 -13.26 7.65 20.85
N GLU A 366 -12.08 7.28 20.34
CA GLU A 366 -10.83 7.33 21.10
C GLU A 366 -9.63 7.40 20.14
N ALA A 367 -8.62 8.20 20.50
CA ALA A 367 -7.30 8.22 19.88
C ALA A 367 -6.20 8.15 20.95
N ARG A 368 -5.13 7.41 20.67
CA ARG A 368 -4.00 7.23 21.60
C ARG A 368 -2.67 7.04 20.87
N TRP A 369 -1.59 7.37 21.58
CA TRP A 369 -0.22 7.01 21.20
C TRP A 369 0.08 5.55 21.60
N PHE A 370 0.53 4.76 20.65
CA PHE A 370 0.91 3.36 20.84
C PHE A 370 2.39 3.15 20.52
N THR A 371 3.11 2.45 21.39
CA THR A 371 4.48 2.02 21.08
C THR A 371 4.47 0.96 19.98
N GLN A 372 5.62 0.76 19.35
CA GLN A 372 5.80 -0.34 18.38
C GLN A 372 5.42 -1.70 19.00
N GLN A 373 5.83 -1.96 20.25
CA GLN A 373 5.53 -3.21 20.95
C GLN A 373 4.02 -3.39 21.18
N GLN A 374 3.31 -2.34 21.60
CA GLN A 374 1.86 -2.38 21.77
C GLN A 374 1.15 -2.64 20.44
N THR A 375 1.61 -1.97 19.37
CA THR A 375 1.03 -2.10 18.03
C THR A 375 1.13 -3.54 17.51
N ILE A 376 2.29 -4.17 17.68
CA ILE A 376 2.54 -5.57 17.30
C ILE A 376 1.73 -6.53 18.18
N ALA A 377 1.81 -6.38 19.50
CA ALA A 377 1.19 -7.29 20.47
C ALA A 377 -0.33 -7.37 20.32
N HIS A 378 -0.98 -6.24 20.03
CA HIS A 378 -2.42 -6.14 19.92
C HIS A 378 -2.96 -6.28 18.49
N LYS A 379 -2.09 -6.51 17.50
CA LYS A 379 -2.46 -6.54 16.06
C LYS A 379 -3.31 -5.32 15.67
N LEU A 380 -2.99 -4.14 16.22
CA LEU A 380 -3.79 -2.91 16.10
C LEU A 380 -3.77 -2.35 14.68
N ILE A 381 -2.89 -2.86 13.82
CA ILE A 381 -2.82 -2.48 12.42
C ILE A 381 -3.20 -3.71 11.60
N ARG A 382 -4.47 -4.12 11.71
CA ARG A 382 -5.00 -5.28 10.96
C ARG A 382 -5.41 -4.92 9.53
N TYR A 383 -5.51 -3.62 9.23
CA TYR A 383 -6.05 -3.07 7.98
C TYR A 383 -5.29 -1.82 7.49
N TRP A 384 -3.95 -1.77 7.65
CA TRP A 384 -3.15 -0.79 6.91
C TRP A 384 -2.69 -1.41 5.61
N ILE A 385 -3.31 -1.02 4.49
CA ILE A 385 -2.93 -1.20 3.07
C ILE A 385 -2.60 -2.66 2.63
N CYS A 386 -2.49 -3.59 3.57
CA CYS A 386 -2.13 -4.98 3.41
C CYS A 386 -2.81 -5.82 4.47
N LYS A 387 -3.33 -6.95 4.01
CA LYS A 387 -3.93 -8.01 4.81
C LYS A 387 -2.96 -8.58 5.87
N ASN A 388 -1.65 -8.33 5.73
CA ASN A 388 -0.57 -8.76 6.61
C ASN A 388 0.59 -7.73 6.65
N ALA A 389 0.31 -6.43 6.84
CA ALA A 389 1.41 -5.47 7.02
C ALA A 389 2.24 -5.82 8.27
N ASN A 390 3.36 -6.51 8.06
CA ASN A 390 4.44 -6.51 9.03
C ASN A 390 4.94 -5.06 9.14
N LEU A 391 4.90 -4.49 10.34
CA LEU A 391 5.43 -3.18 10.73
C LEU A 391 6.96 -3.04 10.57
N SER A 392 7.58 -3.88 9.74
CA SER A 392 8.99 -3.80 9.37
C SER A 392 9.26 -2.67 8.36
N TYR A 393 8.24 -1.94 7.89
CA TYR A 393 8.44 -0.73 7.10
C TYR A 393 9.13 0.33 7.98
N ARG A 394 10.45 0.44 7.81
CA ARG A 394 11.23 1.55 8.32
C ARG A 394 11.15 2.66 7.27
N PRO A 395 10.76 3.89 7.65
CA PRO A 395 10.91 5.01 6.74
C PRO A 395 12.37 5.11 6.27
N PRO A 396 12.64 5.60 5.06
CA PRO A 396 14.00 6.00 4.69
C PRO A 396 14.53 6.92 5.80
N LEU A 397 15.68 6.54 6.36
CA LEU A 397 16.34 7.21 7.49
C LEU A 397 16.94 8.57 7.10
N ASP A 398 16.51 9.17 6.00
CA ASP A 398 17.06 10.39 5.47
C ASP A 398 16.25 11.61 5.94
N ILE A 399 16.85 12.30 6.92
CA ILE A 399 16.67 13.67 7.44
C ILE A 399 16.24 13.76 8.92
#